data_AF-A0A418IEB7-F1
#
_entry.id   AF-A0A418IEB7-F1
#
_cell.length_a   1.000
_cell.length_b   1.000
_cell.length_c   1.000
_cell.angle_alpha   90.00
_cell.angle_beta   90.00
_cell.angle_gamma   90.00
#
_symmetry.space_group_name_H-M   'P 1'
#
loop_
_entity.id
_entity.type
_entity.pdbx_description
1 polymer ?
#
loop_
_entity_poly.entity_id
_entity_poly.type
_entity_poly.pdbx_seq_one_letter_code
_entity_poly.pdbx_strand_id
1 'polypeptide(L)'
;MITVDVTLNDVGQITDVIMDGHAEHGEYGHDIVCAGASAVLFGSVNAIMGLTTEKPDIDYNDDGGHFHVRSVDTSNEQAQLILQAMLVSLQTIEEEYKENIRLNYK
;
A
#
# COMPACT_ATOMS: atom_id res chain seq x y z
N MET A 1 6.11 12.92 -4.14
CA MET A 1 5.30 12.08 -5.07
C MET A 1 5.25 10.70 -4.48
N ILE A 2 4.06 10.12 -4.32
CA ILE A 2 3.88 8.81 -3.71
C ILE A 2 4.24 7.73 -4.73
N THR A 3 5.05 6.76 -4.34
CA THR A 3 5.30 5.57 -5.15
C THR A 3 4.84 4.34 -4.41
N VAL A 4 4.14 3.45 -5.11
CA VAL A 4 3.66 2.17 -4.57
C VAL A 4 4.27 1.06 -5.41
N ASP A 5 5.29 0.40 -4.89
CA ASP A 5 5.94 -0.73 -5.53
C ASP A 5 5.33 -2.04 -5.01
N VAL A 6 4.82 -2.86 -5.94
CA VAL A 6 4.16 -4.13 -5.66
C VAL A 6 5.00 -5.27 -6.23
N THR A 7 5.32 -6.27 -5.42
CA THR A 7 6.00 -7.49 -5.88
C THR A 7 5.03 -8.67 -5.85
N LEU A 8 5.03 -9.45 -6.93
CA LEU A 8 4.25 -10.67 -7.06
C LEU A 8 5.18 -11.90 -7.10
N ASN A 9 4.75 -13.03 -6.53
CA ASN A 9 5.42 -14.31 -6.76
C ASN A 9 5.00 -14.94 -8.10
N ASP A 10 5.62 -16.07 -8.47
CA ASP A 10 5.38 -16.77 -9.74
C ASP A 10 3.93 -17.23 -9.96
N VAL A 11 3.13 -17.31 -8.89
CA VAL A 11 1.71 -17.68 -8.96
C VAL A 11 0.77 -16.47 -8.82
N GLY A 12 1.32 -15.25 -8.86
CA GLY A 12 0.56 -14.00 -8.87
C GLY A 12 0.05 -13.54 -7.50
N GLN A 13 0.58 -14.08 -6.40
CA GLN A 13 0.26 -13.59 -5.05
C GLN A 13 1.15 -12.41 -4.69
N ILE A 14 0.60 -11.47 -3.94
CA ILE A 14 1.30 -10.27 -3.47
C ILE A 14 2.22 -10.68 -2.33
N THR A 15 3.52 -10.46 -2.51
CA THR A 15 4.54 -10.72 -1.47
C THR A 15 4.91 -9.45 -0.73
N ASP A 16 5.00 -8.33 -1.44
CA ASP A 16 5.49 -7.06 -0.90
C ASP A 16 4.69 -5.90 -1.47
N VAL A 17 4.37 -4.94 -0.61
CA VAL A 17 3.89 -3.61 -0.99
C VAL A 17 4.73 -2.58 -0.25
N ILE A 18 5.40 -1.70 -1.00
CA ILE A 18 6.22 -0.62 -0.47
C ILE A 18 5.61 0.70 -0.93
N MET A 19 5.26 1.57 0.02
CA MET A 19 4.78 2.92 -0.24
C MET A 19 5.80 3.94 0.30
N ASP A 20 6.31 4.78 -0.59
CA ASP A 20 7.22 5.88 -0.26
C ASP A 20 6.56 7.23 -0.55
N GLY A 21 6.99 8.29 0.16
CA GLY A 21 6.59 9.66 -0.11
C GLY A 21 5.20 10.06 0.40
N HIS A 22 4.51 9.21 1.18
CA HIS A 22 3.17 9.48 1.70
C HIS A 22 3.14 10.46 2.91
N ALA A 23 4.31 10.83 3.44
CA ALA A 23 4.47 11.83 4.50
C ALA A 23 5.25 13.07 4.04
N GLU A 24 5.57 13.17 2.74
CA GLU A 24 6.18 14.37 2.17
C GLU A 24 5.16 15.53 2.15
N HIS A 25 5.63 16.73 2.50
CA HIS A 25 4.83 17.93 2.43
C HIS A 25 4.96 18.53 1.01
N GLY A 26 3.82 18.77 0.34
CA GLY A 26 3.78 19.26 -1.04
C GLY A 26 2.98 20.55 -1.22
N GLU A 27 2.73 20.93 -2.48
CA GLU A 27 1.86 22.06 -2.81
C GLU A 27 0.40 21.80 -2.39
N TYR A 28 -0.40 22.87 -2.32
CA TYR A 28 -1.80 22.82 -1.91
C TYR A 28 -2.60 21.76 -2.69
N GLY A 29 -3.19 20.79 -1.98
CA GLY A 29 -3.91 19.65 -2.56
C GLY A 29 -3.13 18.32 -2.52
N HIS A 30 -1.80 18.35 -2.38
CA HIS A 30 -0.99 17.15 -2.19
C HIS A 30 -1.37 16.41 -0.89
N ASP A 31 -1.64 17.16 0.17
CA ASP A 31 -2.00 16.64 1.48
C ASP A 31 -3.27 15.77 1.45
N ILE A 32 -4.21 16.04 0.53
CA ILE A 32 -5.45 15.26 0.37
C ILE A 32 -5.14 13.88 -0.22
N VAL A 33 -4.25 13.83 -1.23
CA VAL A 33 -3.82 12.57 -1.86
C VAL A 33 -3.01 11.73 -0.88
N CYS A 34 -2.07 12.36 -0.14
CA CYS A 34 -1.30 11.68 0.90
C CYS A 34 -2.21 11.10 1.99
N ALA A 35 -3.19 11.86 2.47
CA ALA A 35 -4.16 11.38 3.45
C ALA A 35 -5.00 10.21 2.91
N GLY A 36 -5.46 10.30 1.66
CA GLY A 36 -6.22 9.23 1.00
C GLY A 36 -5.41 7.94 0.84
N ALA A 37 -4.20 8.03 0.29
CA ALA A 37 -3.31 6.89 0.11
C ALA A 37 -2.92 6.24 1.45
N SER A 38 -2.61 7.06 2.46
CA SER A 38 -2.30 6.59 3.82
C SER A 38 -3.50 5.87 4.43
N ALA A 39 -4.70 6.44 4.33
CA ALA A 39 -5.90 5.81 4.86
C ALA A 39 -6.17 4.43 4.24
N VAL A 40 -5.95 4.28 2.93
CA VAL A 40 -6.06 2.99 2.24
C VAL A 40 -5.01 2.00 2.74
N LEU A 41 -3.74 2.41 2.80
CA LEU A 41 -2.64 1.55 3.22
C LEU A 41 -2.81 1.07 4.66
N PHE A 42 -2.88 2.00 5.62
CA PHE A 42 -3.01 1.68 7.04
C PHE A 42 -4.32 0.94 7.32
N GLY A 43 -5.42 1.34 6.68
CA GLY A 43 -6.71 0.68 6.81
C GLY A 43 -6.65 -0.79 6.40
N SER A 44 -6.05 -1.09 5.25
CA SER A 44 -5.91 -2.44 4.74
C SER A 44 -4.94 -3.29 5.58
N VAL A 45 -3.82 -2.74 6.03
CA VAL A 45 -2.88 -3.46 6.91
C VAL A 45 -3.54 -3.79 8.25
N ASN A 46 -4.25 -2.83 8.85
CA ASN A 46 -5.01 -3.07 10.08
C ASN A 46 -6.12 -4.11 9.88
N ALA A 47 -6.79 -4.09 8.73
CA ALA A 47 -7.80 -5.10 8.38
C ALA A 47 -7.19 -6.49 8.26
N ILE A 48 -6.02 -6.64 7.62
CA ILE A 48 -5.29 -7.94 7.57
C ILE A 48 -5.00 -8.43 8.99
N MET A 49 -4.42 -7.56 9.83
CA MET A 49 -4.01 -7.92 11.19
C MET A 49 -5.21 -8.27 12.09
N GLY A 50 -6.35 -7.60 11.91
CA GLY A 50 -7.54 -7.74 12.76
C GLY A 50 -8.59 -8.74 12.27
N LEU A 51 -8.65 -9.03 10.97
CA LEU A 51 -9.69 -9.87 10.36
C LEU A 51 -9.17 -11.21 9.86
N THR A 52 -7.85 -11.42 9.84
CA THR A 52 -7.24 -12.63 9.29
C THR A 52 -6.18 -13.22 10.23
N THR A 53 -5.78 -14.45 9.95
CA THR A 53 -4.66 -15.11 10.65
C THR A 53 -3.29 -14.62 10.20
N GLU A 54 -3.20 -13.87 9.10
CA GLU A 54 -1.94 -13.33 8.60
C GLU A 54 -1.35 -12.30 9.56
N LYS A 55 -0.02 -12.31 9.69
CA LYS A 55 0.76 -11.41 10.53
C LYS A 55 1.93 -10.90 9.70
N PRO A 56 1.70 -9.90 8.84
CA PRO A 56 2.71 -9.45 7.90
C PRO A 56 3.89 -8.82 8.65
N ASP A 57 5.07 -8.93 8.07
CA ASP A 57 6.23 -8.15 8.51
C ASP A 57 6.02 -6.71 8.05
N ILE A 58 6.15 -5.75 8.97
CA ILE A 58 5.94 -4.33 8.71
C ILE A 58 7.20 -3.57 9.11
N ASP A 59 7.72 -2.77 8.18
CA ASP A 59 8.79 -1.80 8.40
C ASP A 59 8.29 -0.41 7.98
N TYR A 60 8.44 0.59 8.83
CA TYR A 60 8.00 1.95 8.51
C TYR A 60 8.87 3.01 9.17
N ASN A 61 9.01 4.14 8.50
CA ASN A 61 9.74 5.30 9.00
C ASN A 61 8.99 6.60 8.65
N ASP A 62 8.75 7.41 9.69
CA ASP A 62 8.04 8.69 9.58
C ASP A 62 8.88 9.79 8.90
N ASP A 63 10.21 9.68 8.86
CA ASP A 63 11.11 10.74 8.34
C ASP A 63 11.16 10.86 6.79
N GLY A 64 10.37 10.07 6.08
CA GLY A 64 10.25 10.14 4.61
C GLY A 64 8.99 9.51 4.04
N GLY A 65 8.04 9.13 4.91
CA GLY A 65 6.85 8.39 4.51
C GLY A 65 7.20 7.07 3.84
N HIS A 66 8.08 6.27 4.45
CA HIS A 66 8.36 4.91 4.01
C HIS A 66 7.47 3.94 4.77
N PHE A 67 6.82 3.04 4.05
CA PHE A 67 6.04 1.95 4.62
C PHE A 67 6.18 0.70 3.75
N HIS A 68 6.68 -0.37 4.34
CA HIS A 68 6.81 -1.69 3.71
C HIS A 68 5.95 -2.68 4.48
N VAL A 69 5.05 -3.36 3.75
CA VAL A 69 4.36 -4.55 4.24
C VAL A 69 4.80 -5.75 3.40
N ARG A 70 5.20 -6.81 4.09
CA ARG A 70 5.55 -8.09 3.50
C ARG A 70 4.59 -9.16 4.00
N SER A 71 3.92 -9.84 3.08
CA SER A 71 3.12 -11.02 3.41
C SER A 71 4.03 -12.19 3.73
N VAL A 72 3.84 -12.79 4.91
CA VAL A 72 4.57 -13.95 5.41
C VAL A 72 3.83 -15.25 5.10
N ASP A 73 2.50 -15.20 5.02
CA ASP A 73 1.65 -16.29 4.54
C ASP A 73 0.87 -15.86 3.29
N THR A 74 1.50 -16.00 2.13
CA THR A 74 0.87 -15.68 0.84
C THR A 74 -0.28 -16.64 0.48
N SER A 75 -0.41 -17.78 1.18
CA SER A 75 -1.53 -18.72 0.99
C SER A 75 -2.82 -18.28 1.70
N ASN A 76 -2.75 -17.25 2.54
CA ASN A 76 -3.91 -16.69 3.21
C ASN A 76 -4.79 -15.91 2.23
N GLU A 77 -5.82 -16.58 1.71
CA GLU A 77 -6.74 -15.99 0.71
C GLU A 77 -7.45 -14.72 1.21
N GLN A 78 -7.76 -14.63 2.50
CA GLN A 78 -8.42 -13.44 3.06
C GLN A 78 -7.47 -12.25 3.09
N ALA A 79 -6.21 -12.46 3.49
CA ALA A 79 -5.20 -11.41 3.48
C ALA A 79 -4.87 -10.97 2.05
N GLN A 80 -4.75 -11.91 1.11
CA GLN A 80 -4.54 -11.63 -0.31
C GLN A 80 -5.71 -10.83 -0.91
N LEU A 81 -6.96 -11.15 -0.55
CA LEU A 81 -8.12 -10.37 -0.98
C LEU A 81 -8.05 -8.92 -0.48
N ILE A 82 -7.65 -8.71 0.77
CA ILE A 82 -7.50 -7.36 1.33
C ILE A 82 -6.34 -6.60 0.65
N LEU A 83 -5.21 -7.27 0.38
CA LEU A 83 -4.10 -6.69 -0.37
C LEU A 83 -4.53 -6.31 -1.79
N GLN A 84 -5.27 -7.17 -2.50
CA GLN A 84 -5.82 -6.85 -3.81
C GLN A 84 -6.80 -5.66 -3.75
N ALA A 85 -7.68 -5.61 -2.75
CA ALA A 85 -8.59 -4.48 -2.53
C ALA A 85 -7.84 -3.17 -2.25
N MET A 86 -6.73 -3.25 -1.52
CA MET A 86 -5.81 -2.11 -1.31
C MET A 86 -5.28 -1.60 -2.64
N LEU A 87 -4.75 -2.49 -3.50
CA LEU A 87 -4.21 -2.11 -4.80
C LEU A 87 -5.26 -1.49 -5.72
N VAL A 88 -6.47 -2.06 -5.78
CA VAL A 88 -7.59 -1.48 -6.55
C VAL A 88 -7.92 -0.06 -6.06
N SER A 89 -7.93 0.14 -4.75
CA SER A 89 -8.20 1.46 -4.16
C SER A 89 -7.10 2.46 -4.48
N LEU A 90 -5.82 2.07 -4.39
CA LEU A 90 -4.68 2.92 -4.73
C LEU A 90 -4.62 3.23 -6.23
N GLN A 91 -4.95 2.27 -7.09
CA GLN A 91 -5.05 2.48 -8.53
C GLN A 91 -6.15 3.49 -8.87
N THR A 92 -7.28 3.43 -8.17
CA THR A 92 -8.36 4.43 -8.33
C THR A 92 -7.85 5.85 -8.01
N ILE A 93 -7.01 5.99 -6.97
CA ILE A 93 -6.38 7.28 -6.64
C ILE A 93 -5.37 7.69 -7.73
N GLU A 94 -4.57 6.77 -8.26
CA GLU A 94 -3.63 7.04 -9.36
C GLU A 94 -4.33 7.53 -10.63
N GLU A 95 -5.47 6.95 -10.99
CA GLU A 95 -6.23 7.36 -12.18
C GLU A 95 -6.70 8.82 -12.10
N GLU A 96 -7.06 9.28 -10.91
CA GLU A 96 -7.51 10.66 -10.67
C GLU A 96 -6.34 11.63 -10.39
N TYR A 97 -5.27 11.16 -9.74
CA TYR A 97 -4.15 11.95 -9.22
C TYR A 97 -2.77 11.46 -9.72
N LYS A 98 -2.65 11.13 -11.01
CA LYS A 98 -1.44 10.57 -11.65
C LYS A 98 -0.13 11.35 -11.48
N GLU A 99 -0.20 12.65 -11.19
CA GLU A 99 0.98 13.48 -10.93
C GLU A 99 1.45 13.37 -9.47
N ASN A 100 0.64 12.75 -8.60
CA ASN A 100 0.87 12.67 -7.16
C ASN A 100 1.16 11.27 -6.66
N ILE A 101 0.62 10.22 -7.29
CA ILE A 101 0.86 8.82 -6.92
C ILE A 101 1.13 7.98 -8.18
N ARG A 102 1.98 6.96 -8.04
CA ARG A 102 2.26 5.99 -9.09
C ARG A 102 2.39 4.57 -8.55
N LEU A 103 1.72 3.61 -9.18
CA LEU A 103 1.84 2.19 -8.87
C LEU A 103 2.80 1.51 -9.86
N ASN A 104 3.73 0.70 -9.36
CA ASN A 104 4.63 -0.11 -10.17
C ASN A 104 4.54 -1.57 -9.76
N TYR A 105 4.35 -2.46 -10.73
CA TYR A 105 4.34 -3.90 -10.53
C TYR A 105 5.68 -4.50 -10.95
N LYS A 106 6.29 -5.28 -10.06
CA LYS A 106 7.60 -5.93 -10.23
C LYS A 106 7.45 -7.44 -10.26
#